data_AF-A0A8J5HLY3-F1
#
_entry.id   AF-A0A8J5HLY3-F1
#
_cell.length_a   1.000
_cell.length_b   1.000
_cell.length_c   1.000
_cell.angle_alpha   90.00
_cell.angle_beta   90.00
_cell.angle_gamma   90.00
#
_symmetry.space_group_name_H-M   'P 1'
#
loop_
_entity.id
_entity.type
_entity.pdbx_description
1 polymer ?
#
loop_
_entity_poly.entity_id
_entity_poly.type
_entity_poly.pdbx_seq_one_letter_code
_entity_poly.pdbx_strand_id
1 'polypeptide(L)'
;MGFLEDFRASVESVPAMLQRNYALMRDLDKSLLGVRQQNEQRYEALDEQKHCIRIADEKVALATQAYDMVDAHIQQLDQYLRKIEEIRRERELAAAAAAAGASNAEGNTRSGRGEGGRGGRKKSWLAAEQPAIELELPVDPNEPRYCVCHQVSYGNMVACDNPSCQIEWFHFECVGLKEHPKGKWYCPNCVGLQKRRKGK
;
A
#
# COMPACT_ATOMS: atom_id res chain seq x y z
N MET A 1 -38.11 72.92 -45.81
CA MET A 1 -37.13 71.82 -45.91
C MET A 1 -37.09 71.17 -44.55
N GLY A 2 -37.38 69.87 -44.38
CA GLY A 2 -37.28 69.27 -43.05
C GLY A 2 -38.09 67.99 -42.86
N PHE A 3 -39.35 68.10 -42.42
CA PHE A 3 -40.06 66.96 -41.82
C PHE A 3 -40.26 65.72 -42.72
N LEU A 4 -40.65 65.90 -43.99
CA LEU A 4 -40.90 64.76 -44.89
C LEU A 4 -39.60 64.06 -45.34
N GLU A 5 -38.51 64.82 -45.48
CA GLU A 5 -37.18 64.26 -45.79
C GLU A 5 -36.63 63.49 -44.58
N ASP A 6 -36.78 64.04 -43.37
CA ASP A 6 -36.41 63.37 -42.11
C ASP A 6 -37.26 62.11 -41.87
N PHE A 7 -38.57 62.17 -42.12
CA PHE A 7 -39.47 61.02 -42.00
C PHE A 7 -39.10 59.92 -43.01
N ARG A 8 -38.81 60.29 -44.25
CA ARG A 8 -38.38 59.35 -45.30
C ARG A 8 -37.04 58.69 -44.93
N ALA A 9 -36.05 59.46 -44.49
CA ALA A 9 -34.76 58.94 -44.05
C ALA A 9 -34.90 57.97 -42.86
N SER A 10 -35.81 58.29 -41.92
CA SER A 10 -36.13 57.40 -40.80
C SER A 10 -36.71 56.07 -41.29
N VAL A 11 -37.74 56.09 -42.15
CA VAL A 11 -38.36 54.89 -42.71
C VAL A 11 -37.38 54.05 -43.56
N GLU A 12 -36.50 54.70 -44.33
CA GLU A 12 -35.47 54.01 -45.12
C GLU A 12 -34.40 53.33 -44.24
N SER A 13 -34.17 53.82 -43.02
CA SER A 13 -33.23 53.22 -42.05
C SER A 13 -33.80 52.02 -41.28
N VAL A 14 -35.12 51.92 -41.18
CA VAL A 14 -35.84 50.89 -40.40
C VAL A 14 -35.47 49.46 -40.82
N PRO A 15 -35.42 49.08 -42.11
CA PRO A 15 -35.03 47.74 -42.52
C PRO A 15 -33.62 47.35 -42.06
N ALA A 16 -32.66 48.27 -42.15
CA ALA A 16 -31.29 48.03 -41.70
C ALA A 16 -31.21 47.87 -40.17
N MET A 17 -32.00 48.65 -39.43
CA MET A 17 -32.07 48.57 -37.97
C MET A 17 -32.73 47.26 -37.52
N LEU A 18 -33.85 46.86 -38.14
CA LEU A 18 -34.49 45.56 -37.91
C LEU A 18 -33.54 44.40 -38.22
N GLN A 19 -32.84 44.46 -39.35
CA GLN A 19 -31.89 43.40 -39.72
C GLN A 19 -30.77 43.24 -38.68
N ARG A 20 -30.23 44.35 -38.15
CA ARG A 20 -29.25 44.30 -37.04
C ARG A 20 -29.85 43.73 -35.76
N ASN A 21 -31.06 44.17 -35.38
CA ASN A 21 -31.73 43.68 -34.18
C ASN A 21 -32.05 42.18 -34.27
N TYR A 22 -32.52 41.69 -35.42
CA TYR A 22 -32.74 40.26 -35.63
C TYR A 22 -31.45 39.45 -35.65
N ALA A 23 -30.35 40.00 -36.18
CA ALA A 23 -29.04 39.36 -36.10
C ALA A 23 -28.60 39.22 -34.63
N LEU A 24 -28.70 40.30 -33.84
CA LEU A 24 -28.38 40.29 -32.42
C LEU A 24 -29.27 39.31 -31.63
N MET A 25 -30.57 39.26 -31.92
CA MET A 25 -31.46 38.29 -31.26
C MET A 25 -31.03 36.84 -31.54
N ARG A 26 -30.66 36.51 -32.78
CA ARG A 26 -30.15 35.17 -33.11
C ARG A 26 -28.84 34.84 -32.40
N ASP A 27 -27.93 35.82 -32.30
CA ASP A 27 -26.66 35.63 -31.60
C ASP A 27 -26.88 35.42 -30.09
N LEU A 28 -27.82 36.16 -29.50
CA LEU A 28 -28.24 35.99 -28.11
C LEU A 28 -28.91 34.62 -27.89
N ASP A 29 -29.80 34.18 -28.77
CA ASP A 29 -30.44 32.86 -28.70
C ASP A 29 -29.39 31.74 -28.78
N LYS A 30 -28.40 31.88 -29.67
CA LYS A 30 -27.28 30.94 -29.78
C LYS A 30 -26.42 30.92 -28.51
N SER A 31 -26.13 32.08 -27.95
CA SER A 31 -25.39 32.21 -26.69
C SER A 31 -26.16 31.56 -25.53
N LEU A 32 -27.47 31.79 -25.44
CA LEU A 32 -28.35 31.19 -24.43
C LEU A 32 -28.37 29.66 -24.53
N LEU A 33 -28.47 29.12 -25.74
CA LEU A 33 -28.39 27.67 -25.98
C LEU A 33 -27.03 27.11 -25.53
N GLY A 34 -25.94 27.81 -25.84
CA GLY A 34 -24.60 27.43 -25.36
C GLY A 34 -24.49 27.40 -23.84
N VAL A 35 -24.98 28.43 -23.15
CA VAL A 35 -24.98 28.48 -21.68
C VAL A 35 -25.85 27.38 -21.08
N ARG A 36 -27.01 27.08 -21.67
CA ARG A 36 -27.86 25.97 -21.23
C ARG A 36 -27.13 24.62 -21.32
N GLN A 37 -26.50 24.34 -22.45
CA GLN A 37 -25.74 23.10 -22.65
C GLN A 37 -24.56 23.00 -21.69
N GLN A 38 -23.83 24.10 -21.46
CA GLN A 38 -22.75 24.14 -20.49
C GLN A 38 -23.25 23.87 -19.06
N ASN A 39 -24.40 24.42 -18.68
CA ASN A 39 -24.99 24.15 -17.38
C ASN A 39 -25.37 22.68 -17.22
N GLU A 40 -25.97 22.07 -18.24
CA GLU A 40 -26.32 20.64 -18.25
C GLU A 40 -25.09 19.76 -18.05
N GLN A 41 -24.01 20.00 -18.83
CA GLN A 41 -22.73 19.31 -18.66
C GLN A 41 -22.14 19.49 -17.25
N ARG A 42 -22.27 20.68 -16.66
CA ARG A 42 -21.83 20.93 -15.28
C ARG A 42 -22.63 20.14 -14.26
N TYR A 43 -23.95 19.99 -14.47
CA TYR A 43 -24.78 19.16 -13.59
C TYR A 43 -24.43 17.69 -13.69
N GLU A 44 -24.17 17.17 -14.88
CA GLU A 44 -23.70 15.79 -15.09
C GLU A 44 -22.35 15.55 -14.41
N ALA A 45 -21.37 16.43 -14.61
CA ALA A 45 -20.07 16.34 -13.96
C ALA A 45 -20.17 16.39 -12.42
N LEU A 46 -21.10 17.17 -11.88
CA LEU A 46 -21.37 17.19 -10.44
C LEU A 46 -21.97 15.88 -9.93
N ASP A 47 -22.81 15.20 -10.73
CA ASP A 47 -23.38 13.91 -10.35
C ASP A 47 -22.31 12.81 -10.34
N GLU A 48 -21.46 12.77 -11.36
CA GLU A 48 -20.30 11.89 -11.41
C GLU A 48 -19.36 12.12 -10.21
N GLN A 49 -19.08 13.38 -9.88
CA GLN A 49 -18.27 13.73 -8.72
C GLN A 49 -18.90 13.20 -7.41
N LYS A 50 -20.21 13.36 -7.23
CA LYS A 50 -20.92 12.81 -6.06
C LYS A 50 -20.85 11.29 -6.01
N HIS A 51 -20.94 10.62 -7.16
CA HIS A 51 -20.79 9.17 -7.21
C HIS A 51 -19.39 8.71 -6.78
N CYS A 52 -18.35 9.39 -7.27
CA CYS A 52 -16.97 9.14 -6.83
C CYS A 52 -16.78 9.33 -5.33
N ILE A 53 -17.38 10.38 -4.75
CA ILE A 53 -17.34 10.63 -3.30
C ILE A 53 -17.97 9.47 -2.52
N ARG A 54 -19.16 9.00 -2.93
CA ARG A 54 -19.82 7.86 -2.27
C ARG A 54 -18.94 6.61 -2.25
N ILE A 55 -18.30 6.30 -3.38
CA ILE A 55 -17.39 5.16 -3.46
C ILE A 55 -16.17 5.37 -2.55
N ALA A 56 -15.63 6.59 -2.50
CA ALA A 56 -14.51 6.91 -1.62
C ALA A 56 -14.88 6.75 -0.14
N ASP A 57 -16.06 7.20 0.26
CA ASP A 57 -16.57 7.07 1.63
C ASP A 57 -16.75 5.58 2.01
N GLU A 58 -17.31 4.76 1.11
CA GLU A 58 -17.41 3.31 1.31
C GLU A 58 -16.04 2.66 1.46
N LYS A 59 -15.04 3.06 0.65
CA LYS A 59 -13.65 2.57 0.79
C LYS A 59 -13.05 2.94 2.14
N VAL A 60 -13.26 4.17 2.59
CA VAL A 60 -12.77 4.63 3.90
C VAL A 60 -13.46 3.84 5.02
N ALA A 61 -14.77 3.61 4.93
CA ALA A 61 -15.50 2.84 5.92
C ALA A 61 -14.98 1.39 6.03
N LEU A 62 -14.75 0.72 4.90
CA LEU A 62 -14.17 -0.63 4.87
C LEU A 62 -12.75 -0.66 5.44
N ALA A 63 -11.93 0.34 5.11
CA ALA A 63 -10.58 0.44 5.67
C ALA A 63 -10.63 0.61 7.19
N THR A 64 -11.48 1.50 7.71
CA THR A 64 -11.69 1.68 9.15
C THR A 64 -12.13 0.39 9.82
N GLN A 65 -13.09 -0.33 9.24
CA GLN A 65 -13.54 -1.61 9.78
C GLN A 65 -12.40 -2.64 9.86
N ALA A 66 -11.53 -2.70 8.84
CA ALA A 66 -10.37 -3.59 8.86
C ALA A 66 -9.38 -3.19 9.95
N TYR A 67 -9.12 -1.88 10.11
CA TYR A 67 -8.26 -1.39 11.20
C TYR A 67 -8.83 -1.72 12.57
N ASP A 68 -10.13 -1.53 12.79
CA ASP A 68 -10.79 -1.85 14.06
C ASP A 68 -10.71 -3.34 14.39
N MET A 69 -10.85 -4.22 13.38
CA MET A 69 -10.67 -5.66 13.57
C MET A 69 -9.24 -6.01 13.99
N VAL A 70 -8.24 -5.40 13.35
CA VAL A 70 -6.83 -5.62 13.70
C VAL A 70 -6.54 -5.10 15.10
N ASP A 71 -7.03 -3.91 15.45
CA ASP A 71 -6.83 -3.33 16.78
C ASP A 71 -7.46 -4.21 17.87
N ALA A 72 -8.66 -4.75 17.63
CA ALA A 72 -9.29 -5.70 18.54
C ALA A 72 -8.42 -6.95 18.76
N HIS A 73 -7.81 -7.48 17.71
CA HIS A 73 -6.89 -8.62 17.83
C HIS A 73 -5.61 -8.27 18.59
N ILE A 74 -5.03 -7.09 18.36
CA ILE A 74 -3.86 -6.60 19.11
C ILE A 74 -4.21 -6.49 20.60
N GLN A 75 -5.33 -5.85 20.93
CA GLN A 75 -5.79 -5.72 22.31
C GLN A 75 -6.01 -7.08 22.98
N GLN A 76 -6.55 -8.05 22.24
CA GLN A 76 -6.73 -9.41 22.73
C GLN A 76 -5.38 -10.09 23.04
N LEU A 77 -4.39 -9.93 22.15
CA LEU A 77 -3.03 -10.44 22.37
C LEU A 77 -2.39 -9.77 23.59
N ASP A 78 -2.53 -8.46 23.76
CA ASP A 78 -2.02 -7.73 24.93
C ASP A 78 -2.66 -8.21 26.24
N GLN A 79 -3.94 -8.61 26.21
CA GLN A 79 -4.60 -9.23 27.36
C GLN A 79 -4.04 -10.62 27.66
N TYR A 80 -3.77 -11.44 26.65
CA TYR A 80 -3.14 -12.75 26.84
C TYR A 80 -1.72 -12.63 27.39
N LEU A 81 -0.92 -11.70 26.85
CA LEU A 81 0.44 -11.43 27.34
C LEU A 81 0.41 -11.03 28.82
N ARG A 82 -0.48 -10.11 29.22
CA ARG A 82 -0.65 -9.72 30.63
C ARG A 82 -1.02 -10.90 31.53
N LYS A 83 -1.95 -11.76 31.10
CA LYS A 83 -2.32 -12.97 31.86
C LYS A 83 -1.16 -13.94 32.01
N ILE A 84 -0.35 -14.12 30.96
CA ILE A 84 0.83 -14.98 31.00
C ILE A 84 1.88 -14.41 31.97
N GLU A 85 2.11 -13.09 31.94
CA GLU A 85 3.01 -12.41 32.87
C GLU A 85 2.53 -12.53 34.33
N GLU A 86 1.22 -12.39 34.56
CA GLU A 86 0.62 -12.54 35.89
C GLU A 86 0.78 -13.97 36.42
N ILE A 87 0.48 -14.99 35.63
CA ILE A 87 0.70 -16.40 35.98
C ILE A 87 2.18 -16.67 36.25
N ARG A 88 3.09 -16.08 35.45
CA ARG A 88 4.54 -16.22 35.66
C ARG A 88 4.94 -15.58 36.99
N ARG A 89 4.44 -14.39 37.31
CA ARG A 89 4.70 -13.69 38.57
C ARG A 89 4.16 -14.48 39.76
N GLU A 90 2.95 -15.04 39.67
CA GLU A 90 2.39 -15.92 40.70
C GLU A 90 3.23 -17.18 40.90
N ARG A 91 3.71 -17.81 39.81
CA ARG A 91 4.61 -18.96 39.87
C ARG A 91 5.97 -18.60 40.46
N GLU A 92 6.52 -17.43 40.15
CA GLU A 92 7.77 -16.93 40.74
C GLU A 92 7.58 -16.64 42.24
N LEU A 93 6.46 -16.05 42.65
CA LEU A 93 6.11 -15.84 44.06
C LEU A 93 5.90 -17.17 44.80
N ALA A 94 5.23 -18.14 44.19
CA ALA A 94 5.03 -19.48 44.75
C ALA A 94 6.36 -20.26 44.86
N ALA A 95 7.23 -20.18 43.86
CA ALA A 95 8.56 -20.78 43.87
C ALA A 95 9.47 -20.11 44.93
N ALA A 96 9.40 -18.80 45.08
CA ALA A 96 10.11 -18.07 46.14
C ALA A 96 9.62 -18.45 47.54
N ALA A 97 8.30 -18.61 47.73
CA ALA A 97 7.73 -19.08 48.99
C ALA A 97 8.13 -20.53 49.30
N ALA A 98 8.18 -21.41 48.29
CA ALA A 98 8.69 -22.78 48.43
C ALA A 98 10.19 -22.80 48.79
N ALA A 99 11.00 -21.92 48.20
CA ALA A 99 12.42 -21.77 48.53
C ALA A 99 12.65 -21.21 49.96
N ALA A 100 11.76 -20.34 50.45
CA ALA A 100 11.77 -19.83 51.82
C ALA A 100 11.30 -20.89 52.84
N GLY A 101 10.38 -21.78 52.45
CA GLY A 101 9.96 -22.93 53.28
C GLY A 101 11.05 -24.00 53.44
N ALA A 102 11.89 -24.20 52.42
CA ALA A 102 13.02 -25.12 52.47
C ALA A 102 14.18 -24.61 53.35
N SER A 103 14.37 -23.29 53.43
CA SER A 103 15.44 -22.69 54.25
C SER A 103 15.15 -22.69 55.76
N ASN A 104 13.97 -23.15 56.19
CA ASN A 104 13.62 -23.31 57.62
C ASN A 104 13.85 -24.73 58.17
N ALA A 105 14.47 -25.63 57.39
CA ALA A 105 14.72 -27.03 57.76
C ALA A 105 16.21 -27.45 57.77
N GLU A 106 17.18 -26.54 57.73
CA GLU A 106 18.60 -26.86 57.96
C GLU A 106 19.29 -25.79 58.81
N GLY A 107 19.15 -25.91 60.13
CA GLY A 107 20.02 -25.24 61.09
C GLY A 107 20.92 -26.25 61.80
N ASN A 108 22.02 -26.70 61.18
CA ASN A 108 23.27 -27.07 61.88
C ASN A 108 24.44 -27.42 60.92
N THR A 109 25.50 -26.59 60.95
CA THR A 109 26.94 -26.92 61.04
C THR A 109 27.83 -26.00 60.19
N ARG A 110 28.98 -25.68 60.76
CA ARG A 110 29.87 -24.56 60.43
C ARG A 110 30.89 -24.89 59.34
N SER A 111 31.23 -23.84 58.59
CA SER A 111 32.57 -23.40 58.15
C SER A 111 33.45 -24.31 57.27
N GLY A 112 33.75 -23.81 56.07
CA GLY A 112 34.89 -24.21 55.25
C GLY A 112 35.18 -23.19 54.14
N ARG A 113 36.35 -22.55 54.24
CA ARG A 113 36.90 -21.48 53.40
C ARG A 113 37.49 -22.03 52.09
N GLY A 114 37.40 -21.30 50.98
CA GLY A 114 38.12 -21.64 49.74
C GLY A 114 37.97 -20.61 48.60
N GLU A 115 38.98 -19.78 48.43
CA GLU A 115 39.25 -18.89 47.28
C GLU A 115 39.64 -19.68 46.02
N GLY A 116 39.31 -19.19 44.82
CA GLY A 116 39.95 -19.70 43.59
C GLY A 116 39.25 -19.43 42.25
N GLY A 117 39.49 -18.24 41.69
CA GLY A 117 40.01 -18.03 40.31
C GLY A 117 39.34 -18.64 39.06
N ARG A 118 39.00 -17.72 38.15
CA ARG A 118 39.16 -17.75 36.67
C ARG A 118 38.33 -18.73 35.83
N GLY A 119 37.53 -18.17 34.92
CA GLY A 119 37.08 -18.90 33.73
C GLY A 119 36.03 -18.15 32.92
N GLY A 120 36.46 -17.19 32.10
CA GLY A 120 35.58 -16.58 31.10
C GLY A 120 35.07 -17.63 30.12
N ARG A 121 33.75 -17.65 29.89
CA ARG A 121 33.18 -18.20 28.66
C ARG A 121 31.96 -17.38 28.25
N LYS A 122 32.23 -16.44 27.35
CA LYS A 122 31.26 -15.82 26.46
C LYS A 122 30.56 -16.93 25.66
N LYS A 123 29.25 -17.07 25.83
CA LYS A 123 28.31 -17.57 24.82
C LYS A 123 27.05 -16.73 25.03
N SER A 124 27.03 -15.52 24.46
CA SER A 124 26.20 -15.25 23.28
C SER A 124 24.94 -16.11 23.35
N TRP A 125 23.91 -15.55 23.99
CA TRP A 125 22.56 -16.05 23.93
C TRP A 125 22.26 -16.27 22.45
N LEU A 126 22.29 -17.54 22.08
CA LEU A 126 21.95 -18.02 20.77
C LEU A 126 20.56 -17.49 20.48
N ALA A 127 20.45 -16.95 19.26
CA ALA A 127 19.23 -16.52 18.63
C ALA A 127 18.07 -17.38 19.12
N ALA A 128 17.17 -16.74 19.87
CA ALA A 128 15.82 -17.25 20.00
C ALA A 128 15.29 -17.28 18.57
N GLU A 129 15.24 -18.48 17.99
CA GLU A 129 14.41 -18.77 16.83
C GLU A 129 13.04 -18.18 17.13
N GLN A 130 12.73 -17.13 16.39
CA GLN A 130 11.39 -16.59 16.34
C GLN A 130 10.50 -17.76 15.94
N PRO A 131 9.48 -18.14 16.73
CA PRO A 131 8.43 -18.95 16.15
C PRO A 131 7.87 -18.10 15.02
N ALA A 132 8.10 -18.52 13.78
CA ALA A 132 7.42 -17.98 12.63
C ALA A 132 5.93 -18.23 12.90
N ILE A 133 5.27 -17.19 13.41
CA ILE A 133 3.82 -17.14 13.43
C ILE A 133 3.48 -17.05 11.95
N GLU A 134 3.17 -18.21 11.38
CA GLU A 134 2.61 -18.33 10.04
C GLU A 134 1.21 -17.70 10.10
N LEU A 135 1.17 -16.38 9.99
CA LEU A 135 -0.01 -15.65 9.62
C LEU A 135 -0.31 -16.08 8.18
N GLU A 136 -1.03 -17.19 8.00
CA GLU A 136 -1.74 -17.48 6.76
C GLU A 136 -2.85 -16.45 6.59
N LEU A 137 -2.44 -15.22 6.28
CA LEU A 137 -3.23 -14.31 5.49
C LEU A 137 -3.48 -15.03 4.16
N PRO A 138 -4.75 -15.17 3.72
CA PRO A 138 -5.05 -15.78 2.43
C PRO A 138 -4.19 -15.14 1.35
N VAL A 139 -3.29 -15.91 0.76
CA VAL A 139 -2.44 -15.46 -0.34
C VAL A 139 -3.37 -14.99 -1.45
N ASP A 140 -3.34 -13.69 -1.74
CA ASP A 140 -4.18 -13.05 -2.75
C ASP A 140 -4.02 -13.80 -4.08
N PRO A 141 -5.09 -14.43 -4.62
CA PRO A 141 -5.03 -15.18 -5.88
C PRO A 141 -4.60 -14.35 -7.09
N ASN A 142 -4.51 -13.02 -6.97
CA ASN A 142 -4.20 -12.10 -8.05
C ASN A 142 -2.75 -11.58 -8.04
N GLU A 143 -1.87 -12.05 -7.13
CA GLU A 143 -0.47 -11.61 -7.17
C GLU A 143 0.29 -12.29 -8.33
N PRO A 144 0.85 -11.52 -9.30
CA PRO A 144 1.55 -12.10 -10.44
C PRO A 144 2.77 -12.88 -9.97
N ARG A 145 2.87 -14.13 -10.44
CA ARG A 145 3.98 -15.03 -10.08
C ARG A 145 5.19 -14.75 -10.96
N TYR A 146 6.31 -14.43 -10.32
CA TYR A 146 7.57 -14.13 -10.97
C TYR A 146 8.59 -15.25 -10.74
N CYS A 147 9.72 -15.14 -11.43
CA CYS A 147 10.86 -16.05 -11.37
C CYS A 147 10.53 -17.51 -11.79
N VAL A 148 11.57 -18.35 -11.86
CA VAL A 148 11.42 -19.80 -12.12
C VAL A 148 10.72 -20.54 -10.98
N CYS A 149 10.65 -19.94 -9.79
CA CYS A 149 9.96 -20.51 -8.64
C CYS A 149 8.45 -20.27 -8.65
N HIS A 150 7.93 -19.48 -9.60
CA HIS A 150 6.51 -19.09 -9.68
C HIS A 150 5.96 -18.58 -8.34
N GLN A 151 6.77 -17.81 -7.62
CA GLN A 151 6.39 -17.19 -6.35
C GLN A 151 6.12 -15.69 -6.57
N VAL A 152 5.50 -15.08 -5.58
CA VAL A 152 5.28 -13.63 -5.49
C VAL A 152 6.61 -12.86 -5.44
N SER A 153 6.58 -11.55 -5.62
CA SER A 153 7.79 -10.73 -5.49
C SER A 153 8.28 -10.69 -4.05
N TYR A 154 9.45 -11.26 -3.77
CA TYR A 154 10.06 -11.21 -2.44
C TYR A 154 11.54 -10.79 -2.50
N GLY A 155 11.94 -9.93 -1.56
CA GLY A 155 13.33 -9.48 -1.43
C GLY A 155 13.86 -8.71 -2.65
N ASN A 156 15.12 -8.96 -3.01
CA ASN A 156 15.76 -8.31 -4.16
C ASN A 156 15.44 -9.04 -5.47
N MET A 157 14.97 -8.29 -6.48
CA MET A 157 14.62 -8.81 -7.80
C MET A 157 15.43 -8.16 -8.91
N VAL A 158 15.74 -8.94 -9.95
CA VAL A 158 16.43 -8.50 -11.17
C VAL A 158 15.53 -8.69 -12.39
N ALA A 159 15.46 -7.68 -13.24
CA ALA A 159 14.77 -7.76 -14.53
C ALA A 159 15.71 -8.31 -15.61
N CYS A 160 15.21 -9.18 -16.47
CA CYS A 160 15.92 -9.69 -17.64
C CYS A 160 15.78 -8.71 -18.81
N ASP A 161 16.90 -8.19 -19.32
CA ASP A 161 16.93 -7.21 -20.42
C ASP A 161 16.56 -7.77 -21.81
N ASN A 162 16.05 -8.99 -21.88
CA ASN A 162 15.59 -9.58 -23.14
C ASN A 162 14.08 -9.32 -23.30
N PRO A 163 13.64 -8.53 -24.30
CA PRO A 163 12.22 -8.21 -24.50
C PRO A 163 11.38 -9.41 -24.94
N SER A 164 11.99 -10.57 -25.23
CA SER A 164 11.29 -11.82 -25.52
C SER A 164 11.21 -12.77 -24.31
N CYS A 165 11.51 -12.29 -23.09
CA CYS A 165 11.42 -13.09 -21.88
C CYS A 165 9.98 -13.05 -21.34
N GLN A 166 9.38 -14.21 -21.06
CA GLN A 166 8.00 -14.29 -20.58
C GLN A 166 7.83 -13.95 -19.09
N ILE A 167 8.89 -14.12 -18.29
CA ILE A 167 8.83 -13.96 -16.84
C ILE A 167 9.32 -12.57 -16.41
N GLU A 168 10.27 -12.01 -17.16
CA GLU A 168 10.90 -10.69 -16.99
C GLU A 168 11.61 -10.45 -15.65
N TRP A 169 11.13 -10.97 -14.52
CA TRP A 169 11.62 -10.70 -13.17
C TRP A 169 12.04 -11.97 -12.42
N PHE A 170 13.17 -11.90 -11.73
CA PHE A 170 13.76 -13.04 -11.02
C PHE A 170 14.29 -12.64 -9.63
N HIS A 171 14.11 -13.49 -8.62
CA HIS A 171 14.70 -13.29 -7.30
C HIS A 171 16.21 -13.55 -7.30
N PHE A 172 16.94 -12.73 -6.55
CA PHE A 172 18.39 -12.83 -6.41
C PHE A 172 18.84 -14.21 -5.96
N GLU A 173 18.16 -14.78 -4.97
CA GLU A 173 18.46 -16.11 -4.45
C GLU A 173 18.22 -17.21 -5.48
N CYS A 174 17.15 -17.10 -6.28
CA CYS A 174 16.82 -18.08 -7.32
C CYS A 174 17.81 -18.06 -8.49
N VAL A 175 18.48 -16.93 -8.75
CA VAL A 175 19.48 -16.80 -9.83
C VAL A 175 20.92 -16.69 -9.32
N GLY A 176 21.13 -16.85 -8.01
CA GLY A 176 22.46 -16.81 -7.38
C GLY A 176 23.14 -15.44 -7.38
N LEU A 177 22.37 -14.35 -7.51
CA LEU A 177 22.91 -12.99 -7.38
C LEU A 177 22.91 -12.56 -5.92
N LYS A 178 24.01 -11.96 -5.46
CA LYS A 178 24.10 -11.37 -4.11
C LYS A 178 23.97 -9.84 -4.12
N GLU A 179 24.25 -9.21 -5.26
CA GLU A 179 24.19 -7.76 -5.45
C GLU A 179 23.64 -7.42 -6.85
N HIS A 180 23.15 -6.19 -7.01
CA HIS A 180 22.60 -5.70 -8.26
C HIS A 180 23.69 -5.73 -9.35
N PRO A 181 23.48 -6.45 -10.47
CA PRO A 181 24.46 -6.49 -11.54
C PRO A 181 24.62 -5.09 -12.14
N LYS A 182 25.86 -4.59 -12.18
CA LYS A 182 26.17 -3.30 -12.82
C LYS A 182 26.21 -3.50 -14.34
N GLY A 183 25.06 -3.41 -15.00
CA GLY A 183 24.93 -3.51 -16.46
C GLY A 183 23.77 -4.38 -16.89
N LYS A 184 23.80 -4.83 -18.16
CA LYS A 184 22.72 -5.65 -18.71
C LYS A 184 22.75 -7.07 -18.16
N TRP A 185 21.64 -7.54 -17.61
CA TRP A 185 21.51 -8.89 -17.06
C TRP A 185 20.47 -9.71 -17.83
N TYR A 186 20.79 -10.98 -18.05
CA TYR A 186 19.95 -11.91 -18.78
C TYR A 186 19.76 -13.18 -17.96
N CYS A 187 18.54 -13.70 -17.92
CA CYS A 187 18.23 -14.94 -17.21
C CYS A 187 18.89 -16.16 -17.89
N PRO A 188 19.06 -17.29 -17.18
CA PRO A 188 19.69 -18.51 -17.72
C PRO A 188 19.07 -18.98 -19.05
N ASN A 189 17.76 -18.79 -19.22
CA ASN A 189 17.05 -19.13 -20.45
C ASN A 189 17.38 -18.18 -21.62
N CYS A 190 17.65 -16.90 -21.35
CA CYS A 190 17.94 -15.89 -22.38
C CYS A 190 19.42 -15.85 -22.77
N VAL A 191 20.34 -16.17 -21.86
CA VAL A 191 21.78 -16.24 -22.14
C VAL A 191 22.10 -17.28 -23.23
N GLY A 192 21.40 -18.43 -23.24
CA GLY A 192 21.57 -19.47 -24.24
C GLY A 192 21.11 -19.06 -25.65
N LEU A 193 20.06 -18.26 -25.75
CA LEU A 193 19.50 -17.79 -27.03
C LEU A 193 20.39 -16.74 -27.71
N GLN A 194 21.03 -15.85 -26.94
CA GLN A 194 21.95 -14.86 -27.51
C GLN A 194 23.20 -15.48 -28.13
N LYS A 195 23.73 -16.56 -27.56
CA LYS A 195 24.89 -17.27 -28.14
C LYS A 195 24.59 -17.88 -29.51
N ARG A 196 23.35 -18.34 -29.76
CA ARG A 196 22.96 -18.89 -31.07
C ARG A 196 22.76 -17.83 -32.15
N ARG A 197 22.41 -16.59 -31.78
CA ARG A 197 22.21 -15.48 -32.74
C ARG A 197 23.50 -14.80 -33.19
N LYS A 198 24.62 -14.97 -32.46
CA LYS A 198 25.90 -14.32 -32.75
C LYS A 198 26.86 -15.17 -33.62
N GLY A 199 26.37 -16.29 -34.16
CA GLY A 199 27.14 -17.25 -34.96
C GLY A 199 26.55 -17.49 -36.35
N LYS A 200 25.99 -16.47 -37.01
CA LYS A 200 25.58 -16.54 -38.41
C LYS A 200 25.92 -15.25 -39.13
#